data_AF-A0A1W4XIG8-F1
#
_entry.id   AF-A0A1W4XIG8-F1
#
_cell.length_a   1.000
_cell.length_b   1.000
_cell.length_c   1.000
_cell.angle_alpha   90.00
_cell.angle_beta   90.00
_cell.angle_gamma   90.00
#
_symmetry.space_group_name_H-M   'P 1'
#
loop_
_entity.id
_entity.type
_entity.pdbx_description
1 polymer ?
#
loop_
_entity_poly.entity_id
_entity_poly.type
_entity_poly.pdbx_seq_one_letter_code
_entity_poly.pdbx_strand_id
1 'polypeptide(L)'
;MAVSAFVRIILTCGGRPRAHVSWRDHIVAVAPTGLFSGIDIGFSNWGLELVTVSLYTMTKSTVIIFILLFAILFKLEKKSWSLCFIVVMISTGLLLFTYKATHFNIVGFVLVLLASMSSGVRWTCVQLLLQKSHIKMSNPIDMIYHMQPWMALSIFPFVVWIEGLSLISSCQVFRISDREVLISVTSKVLLGAFIAFLMELSEVMVVMYTSSLTLSVAGIFKEIFMLIAAVKWNGDVLSPINILGLVVCLSGIISHVIHKIKMIRYHNPNRVYKMGLERYELNESLVNNIERFSLTSDSDSEQGGSDSNVIFNVLHRRER
;
A
#
# COMPACT_ATOMS: atom_id res chain seq x y z
N MET A 1 11.52 9.21 -7.67
CA MET A 1 12.48 10.20 -7.13
C MET A 1 12.11 11.63 -7.52
N ALA A 2 11.95 11.97 -8.80
CA ALA A 2 11.61 13.33 -9.21
C ALA A 2 10.24 13.83 -8.67
N VAL A 3 9.20 12.98 -8.70
CA VAL A 3 7.86 13.35 -8.18
C VAL A 3 7.87 13.55 -6.66
N SER A 4 8.53 12.68 -5.91
CA SER A 4 8.64 12.82 -4.45
C SER A 4 9.48 14.04 -4.06
N ALA A 5 10.53 14.35 -4.82
CA ALA A 5 11.33 15.56 -4.65
C ALA A 5 10.50 16.83 -4.90
N PHE A 6 9.71 16.84 -5.98
CA PHE A 6 8.81 17.94 -6.33
C PHE A 6 7.74 18.17 -5.25
N VAL A 7 7.09 17.10 -4.78
CA VAL A 7 6.12 17.16 -3.68
C VAL A 7 6.79 17.63 -2.37
N ARG A 8 8.03 17.22 -2.11
CA ARG A 8 8.81 17.72 -0.97
C ARG A 8 9.12 19.20 -1.08
N ILE A 9 9.46 19.70 -2.27
CA ILE A 9 9.71 21.13 -2.51
C ILE A 9 8.44 21.92 -2.20
N ILE A 10 7.28 21.46 -2.67
CA ILE A 10 5.97 22.08 -2.38
C ILE A 10 5.65 22.05 -0.88
N LEU A 11 5.88 20.93 -0.19
CA LEU A 11 5.63 20.81 1.24
C LEU A 11 6.63 21.60 2.11
N THR A 12 7.85 21.82 1.62
CA THR A 12 8.86 22.65 2.27
C THR A 12 8.48 24.14 2.18
N CYS A 13 7.85 24.56 1.08
CA CYS A 13 7.21 25.88 0.99
C CYS A 13 6.05 26.07 1.98
N GLY A 14 5.46 24.99 2.51
CA GLY A 14 4.40 24.99 3.52
C GLY A 14 4.86 25.04 4.99
N GLY A 15 6.16 25.23 5.27
CA GLY A 15 6.63 25.62 6.60
C GLY A 15 6.77 24.53 7.67
N ARG A 16 6.79 23.24 7.33
CA ARG A 16 6.95 22.16 8.33
C ARG A 16 8.43 21.95 8.73
N PRO A 17 8.75 21.89 10.04
CA PRO A 17 10.13 21.76 10.51
C PRO A 17 10.76 20.41 10.16
N ARG A 18 12.05 20.45 9.78
CA ARG A 18 12.84 19.27 9.41
C ARG A 18 13.19 18.47 10.66
N ALA A 19 12.86 17.18 10.68
CA ALA A 19 13.39 16.28 11.70
C ALA A 19 14.89 16.08 11.47
N HIS A 20 15.71 16.59 12.38
CA HIS A 20 17.17 16.46 12.32
C HIS A 20 17.53 15.09 12.89
N VAL A 21 17.97 14.18 12.01
CA VAL A 21 18.38 12.83 12.39
C VAL A 21 19.80 12.62 11.90
N SER A 22 20.65 11.99 12.71
CA SER A 22 21.98 11.51 12.33
C SER A 22 21.91 10.77 10.99
N TRP A 23 22.61 11.30 9.98
CA TRP A 23 22.59 10.80 8.60
C TRP A 23 23.00 9.32 8.50
N ARG A 24 23.89 8.85 9.39
CA ARG A 24 24.39 7.46 9.39
C ARG A 24 23.32 6.48 9.87
N ASP A 25 22.65 6.79 10.97
CA ASP A 25 21.61 5.93 11.54
C ASP A 25 20.38 5.88 10.63
N HIS A 26 20.07 7.01 9.98
CA HIS A 26 19.03 7.10 8.97
C HIS A 26 19.36 6.20 7.76
N ILE A 27 20.57 6.29 7.21
CA ILE A 27 20.99 5.45 6.07
C ILE A 27 20.94 3.97 6.43
N VAL A 28 21.50 3.57 7.57
CA VAL A 28 21.55 2.15 7.97
C VAL A 28 20.15 1.57 8.20
N ALA A 29 19.19 2.38 8.64
CA ALA A 29 17.81 1.94 8.82
C ALA A 29 16.99 1.90 7.50
N VAL A 30 17.18 2.89 6.61
CA VAL A 30 16.37 3.05 5.38
C VAL A 30 16.94 2.26 4.19
N ALA A 31 18.26 2.16 4.07
CA ALA A 31 18.92 1.54 2.91
C ALA A 31 18.51 0.08 2.68
N PRO A 32 18.43 -0.81 3.70
CA PRO A 32 18.00 -2.18 3.49
C PRO A 32 16.59 -2.25 2.90
N THR A 33 15.69 -1.41 3.41
CA THR A 33 14.29 -1.37 2.96
C THR A 33 14.19 -0.95 1.49
N GLY A 34 14.91 0.09 1.08
CA GLY A 34 14.94 0.53 -0.31
C GLY A 34 15.60 -0.49 -1.24
N LEU A 35 16.70 -1.13 -0.81
CA LEU A 35 17.39 -2.16 -1.60
C LEU A 35 16.47 -3.35 -1.87
N PHE A 36 15.87 -3.93 -0.83
CA PHE A 36 14.95 -5.06 -1.00
C PHE A 36 13.69 -4.68 -1.81
N SER A 37 13.27 -3.41 -1.77
CA SER A 37 12.19 -2.91 -2.64
C SER A 37 12.57 -2.92 -4.11
N GLY A 38 13.80 -2.53 -4.47
CA GLY A 38 14.25 -2.56 -5.86
C GLY A 38 14.42 -3.99 -6.39
N ILE A 39 14.96 -4.90 -5.57
CA ILE A 39 15.06 -6.33 -5.90
C ILE A 39 13.67 -6.94 -6.10
N ASP A 40 12.73 -6.65 -5.19
CA ASP A 40 11.34 -7.07 -5.27
C ASP A 40 10.70 -6.64 -6.61
N ILE A 41 10.80 -5.36 -6.97
CA ILE A 41 10.21 -4.84 -8.21
C ILE A 41 10.85 -5.51 -9.44
N GLY A 42 12.18 -5.61 -9.49
CA GLY A 42 12.89 -6.22 -10.61
C GLY A 42 12.47 -7.67 -10.86
N PHE A 43 12.53 -8.51 -9.82
CA PHE A 43 12.13 -9.91 -9.93
C PHE A 43 10.64 -10.11 -10.14
N SER A 44 9.79 -9.24 -9.58
CA SER A 44 8.34 -9.30 -9.81
C SER A 44 7.98 -9.03 -11.26
N ASN A 45 8.58 -7.99 -11.86
CA ASN A 45 8.32 -7.63 -13.25
C ASN A 45 8.86 -8.68 -14.21
N TRP A 46 10.07 -9.18 -13.97
CA TRP A 46 10.63 -10.26 -14.78
C TRP A 46 9.84 -11.56 -14.63
N GLY A 47 9.40 -11.86 -13.41
CA GLY A 47 8.52 -13.01 -13.15
C GLY A 47 7.19 -12.91 -13.91
N LEU A 48 6.56 -11.74 -13.94
CA LEU A 48 5.29 -11.49 -14.65
C LEU A 48 5.36 -11.73 -16.16
N GLU A 49 6.53 -11.57 -16.77
CA GLU A 49 6.73 -11.90 -18.19
C GLU A 49 6.73 -13.42 -18.43
N LEU A 50 7.15 -14.20 -17.43
CA LEU A 50 7.38 -15.64 -17.54
C LEU A 50 6.23 -16.50 -17.00
N VAL A 51 5.36 -15.96 -16.13
CA VAL A 51 4.23 -16.68 -15.53
C VAL A 51 2.90 -15.95 -15.72
N THR A 52 1.79 -16.68 -15.61
CA THR A 52 0.46 -16.08 -15.66
C THR A 52 0.20 -15.16 -14.49
N VAL A 53 -0.73 -14.20 -14.65
CA VAL A 53 -1.08 -13.25 -13.60
C VAL A 53 -1.62 -13.97 -12.36
N SER A 54 -2.40 -15.05 -12.51
CA SER A 54 -2.89 -15.82 -11.36
C SER A 54 -1.76 -16.52 -10.61
N LEU A 55 -0.80 -17.13 -11.33
CA LEU A 55 0.37 -17.77 -10.70
C LEU A 55 1.28 -16.75 -10.03
N TYR A 56 1.46 -15.58 -10.64
CA TYR A 56 2.14 -14.45 -10.03
C TYR A 56 1.44 -14.03 -8.73
N THR A 57 0.15 -13.73 -8.76
CA THR A 57 -0.60 -13.28 -7.57
C THR A 57 -0.55 -14.31 -6.45
N MET A 58 -0.72 -15.60 -6.77
CA MET A 58 -0.65 -16.68 -5.79
C MET A 58 0.73 -16.81 -5.17
N THR A 59 1.77 -16.87 -6.00
CA THR A 59 3.15 -16.94 -5.52
C THR A 59 3.52 -15.70 -4.72
N LYS A 60 3.04 -14.52 -5.13
CA LYS A 60 3.30 -13.25 -4.44
C LYS A 60 2.67 -13.19 -3.05
N SER A 61 1.52 -13.83 -2.85
CA SER A 61 0.85 -13.89 -1.53
C SER A 61 1.69 -14.60 -0.45
N THR A 62 2.66 -15.44 -0.86
CA THR A 62 3.64 -16.07 0.04
C THR A 62 4.53 -15.07 0.77
N VAL A 63 4.54 -13.80 0.37
CA VAL A 63 5.15 -12.70 1.13
C VAL A 63 4.78 -12.75 2.61
N ILE A 64 3.55 -13.15 2.94
CA ILE A 64 3.07 -13.26 4.33
C ILE A 64 3.90 -14.27 5.12
N ILE A 65 4.25 -15.40 4.51
CA ILE A 65 5.11 -16.43 5.12
C ILE A 65 6.48 -15.84 5.42
N PHE A 66 7.07 -15.12 4.45
CA PHE A 66 8.38 -14.50 4.62
C PHE A 66 8.36 -13.38 5.66
N ILE A 67 7.34 -12.52 5.68
CA ILE A 67 7.15 -11.49 6.71
C ILE A 67 7.15 -12.14 8.09
N LEU A 68 6.41 -13.22 8.27
CA LEU A 68 6.31 -13.92 9.54
C LEU A 68 7.63 -14.58 9.95
N LEU A 69 8.30 -15.23 9.00
CA LEU A 69 9.60 -15.86 9.22
C LEU A 69 10.65 -14.83 9.66
N PHE A 70 10.74 -13.71 8.95
CA PHE A 70 11.66 -12.62 9.32
C PHE A 70 11.22 -11.91 10.60
N ALA A 71 9.92 -11.74 10.85
CA ALA A 71 9.43 -11.17 12.11
C ALA A 71 9.82 -12.03 13.32
N ILE A 72 9.82 -13.36 13.20
CA ILE A 72 10.32 -14.26 14.24
C ILE A 72 11.86 -14.18 14.34
N LEU A 73 12.57 -14.18 13.21
CA LEU A 73 14.03 -14.10 13.16
C LEU A 73 14.56 -12.84 13.84
N PHE A 74 13.95 -11.69 13.56
CA PHE A 74 14.29 -10.40 14.18
C PHE A 74 13.67 -10.20 15.58
N LYS A 75 13.02 -11.24 16.14
CA LYS A 75 12.35 -11.21 17.45
C LYS A 75 11.34 -10.05 17.58
N LEU A 76 10.55 -9.79 16.53
CA LEU A 76 9.40 -8.88 16.58
C LEU A 76 8.15 -9.60 17.10
N GLU A 77 7.99 -10.88 16.78
CA GLU A 77 6.81 -11.67 17.16
C GLU A 77 7.18 -12.94 17.93
N LYS A 78 6.30 -13.37 18.84
CA LYS A 78 6.46 -14.63 19.58
C LYS A 78 6.01 -15.80 18.72
N LYS A 79 6.82 -16.87 18.67
CA LYS A 79 6.47 -18.11 17.96
C LYS A 79 5.18 -18.69 18.54
N SER A 80 4.15 -18.87 17.71
CA SER A 80 2.92 -19.56 18.08
C SER A 80 2.67 -20.77 17.16
N TRP A 81 2.01 -21.80 17.67
CA TRP A 81 1.65 -22.97 16.88
C TRP A 81 0.65 -22.63 15.76
N SER A 82 -0.24 -21.67 16.00
CA SER A 82 -1.19 -21.17 15.00
C SER A 82 -0.49 -20.54 13.78
N LEU A 83 0.62 -19.83 14.01
CA LEU A 83 1.43 -19.25 12.94
C LEU A 83 2.07 -20.33 12.05
N CYS A 84 2.53 -21.43 12.65
CA CYS A 84 3.04 -22.58 11.89
C CYS A 84 1.95 -23.21 11.01
N PHE A 85 0.74 -23.39 11.55
CA PHE A 85 -0.41 -23.90 10.79
C PHE A 85 -0.74 -23.02 9.57
N ILE A 86 -0.75 -21.70 9.74
CA ILE A 86 -0.97 -20.73 8.65
C ILE A 86 0.07 -20.92 7.54
N VAL A 87 1.35 -21.02 7.90
CA VAL A 87 2.45 -21.19 6.92
C VAL A 87 2.28 -22.49 6.13
N VAL A 88 1.99 -23.60 6.82
CA VAL A 88 1.77 -24.89 6.17
C VAL A 88 0.58 -24.81 5.21
N MET A 89 -0.49 -24.14 5.61
CA MET A 89 -1.71 -24.06 4.82
C MET A 89 -1.53 -23.22 3.55
N ILE A 90 -0.89 -22.05 3.64
CA ILE A 90 -0.54 -21.22 2.47
C ILE A 90 0.45 -21.97 1.55
N SER A 91 1.46 -22.63 2.12
CA SER A 91 2.44 -23.40 1.34
C SER A 91 1.77 -24.57 0.58
N THR A 92 0.86 -25.28 1.24
CA THR A 92 0.11 -26.38 0.63
C THR A 92 -0.81 -25.87 -0.47
N GLY A 93 -1.53 -24.76 -0.23
CA GLY A 93 -2.38 -24.11 -1.23
C GLY A 93 -1.59 -23.69 -2.47
N LEU A 94 -0.41 -23.11 -2.29
CA LEU A 94 0.49 -22.76 -3.39
C LEU A 94 0.96 -24.00 -4.17
N LEU A 95 1.38 -25.06 -3.48
CA LEU A 95 1.83 -26.30 -4.13
C LEU A 95 0.71 -26.93 -4.98
N LEU A 96 -0.51 -26.99 -4.44
CA LEU A 96 -1.68 -27.46 -5.19
C LEU A 96 -2.02 -26.53 -6.37
N PHE A 97 -1.90 -25.22 -6.17
CA PHE A 97 -2.16 -24.23 -7.22
C PHE A 97 -1.18 -24.35 -8.38
N THR A 98 0.09 -24.61 -8.08
CA THR A 98 1.16 -24.75 -9.07
C THR A 98 1.13 -26.11 -9.76
N TYR A 99 0.54 -27.13 -9.13
CA TYR A 99 0.46 -28.48 -9.69
C TYR A 99 -0.35 -28.50 -11.00
N LYS A 100 0.25 -29.04 -12.07
CA LYS A 100 -0.33 -29.10 -13.42
C LYS A 100 -0.81 -27.73 -13.96
N ALA A 101 -0.21 -26.62 -13.52
CA ALA A 101 -0.48 -25.32 -14.13
C ALA A 101 -0.03 -25.32 -15.61
N THR A 102 -0.92 -24.87 -16.50
CA THR A 102 -0.80 -24.96 -17.96
C THR A 102 0.39 -24.18 -18.54
N HIS A 103 0.76 -23.06 -17.93
CA HIS A 103 1.91 -22.23 -18.29
C HIS A 103 2.88 -22.09 -17.11
N PHE A 104 3.30 -23.23 -16.55
CA PHE A 104 4.28 -23.22 -15.47
C PHE A 104 5.70 -23.03 -16.01
N ASN A 105 6.26 -21.84 -15.83
CA ASN A 105 7.69 -21.60 -15.98
C ASN A 105 8.37 -21.61 -14.61
N ILE A 106 9.26 -22.58 -14.38
CA ILE A 106 9.96 -22.72 -13.09
C ILE A 106 10.87 -21.53 -12.79
N VAL A 107 11.50 -20.94 -13.81
CA VAL A 107 12.37 -19.77 -13.65
C VAL A 107 11.53 -18.58 -13.19
N GLY A 108 10.41 -18.33 -13.86
CA GLY A 108 9.46 -17.28 -13.46
C GLY A 108 8.90 -17.51 -12.07
N PHE A 109 8.52 -18.74 -11.73
CA PHE A 109 8.05 -19.09 -10.38
C PHE A 109 9.10 -18.82 -9.30
N VAL A 110 10.35 -19.22 -9.51
CA VAL A 110 11.47 -18.96 -8.58
C VAL A 110 11.75 -17.48 -8.45
N LEU A 111 11.71 -16.71 -9.56
CA LEU A 111 11.86 -15.25 -9.52
C LEU A 111 10.77 -14.60 -8.68
N VAL A 112 9.50 -14.99 -8.84
CA VAL A 112 8.41 -14.44 -8.01
C VAL A 112 8.54 -14.86 -6.54
N LEU A 113 9.03 -16.07 -6.25
CA LEU A 113 9.34 -16.52 -4.90
C LEU A 113 10.45 -15.68 -4.23
N LEU A 114 11.54 -15.43 -4.96
CA LEU A 114 12.62 -14.53 -4.51
C LEU A 114 12.11 -13.10 -4.32
N ALA A 115 11.27 -12.62 -5.24
CA ALA A 115 10.63 -11.32 -5.12
C ALA A 115 9.76 -11.25 -3.84
N SER A 116 9.01 -12.32 -3.53
CA SER A 116 8.17 -12.41 -2.33
C SER A 116 9.01 -12.45 -1.04
N MET A 117 10.16 -13.12 -1.08
CA MET A 117 11.13 -13.11 0.02
C MET A 117 11.67 -11.69 0.25
N SER A 118 12.10 -10.99 -0.81
CA SER A 118 12.55 -9.60 -0.73
C SER A 118 11.45 -8.64 -0.26
N SER A 119 10.20 -8.81 -0.73
CA SER A 119 9.04 -8.09 -0.19
C SER A 119 8.88 -8.34 1.31
N GLY A 120 9.08 -9.58 1.77
CA GLY A 120 8.98 -9.95 3.18
C GLY A 120 10.00 -9.22 4.04
N VAL A 121 11.27 -9.20 3.61
CA VAL A 121 12.32 -8.43 4.27
C VAL A 121 12.00 -6.94 4.27
N ARG A 122 11.60 -6.37 3.12
CA ARG A 122 11.18 -4.96 3.00
C ARG A 122 10.13 -4.62 4.04
N TRP A 123 9.04 -5.39 4.11
CA TRP A 123 7.95 -5.15 5.04
C TRP A 123 8.37 -5.30 6.52
N THR A 124 9.20 -6.27 6.85
CA THR A 124 9.74 -6.40 8.22
C THR A 124 10.66 -5.24 8.58
N CYS A 125 11.48 -4.75 7.64
CA CYS A 125 12.32 -3.56 7.85
C CYS A 125 11.48 -2.28 7.99
N VAL A 126 10.45 -2.08 7.17
CA VAL A 126 9.48 -0.98 7.34
C VAL A 126 8.83 -1.04 8.73
N GLN A 127 8.42 -2.25 9.16
CA GLN A 127 7.82 -2.44 10.47
C GLN A 127 8.80 -2.08 11.60
N LEU A 128 10.06 -2.51 11.52
CA LEU A 128 11.12 -2.13 12.46
C LEU A 128 11.33 -0.61 12.51
N LEU A 129 11.39 0.03 11.34
CA LEU A 129 11.62 1.46 11.19
C LEU A 129 10.47 2.30 11.76
N LEU A 130 9.22 1.87 11.55
CA LEU A 130 8.05 2.60 12.02
C LEU A 130 7.67 2.31 13.48
N GLN A 131 7.96 1.11 14.00
CA GLN A 131 7.49 0.68 15.33
C GLN A 131 8.57 0.64 16.42
N LYS A 132 9.84 0.36 16.10
CA LYS A 132 10.92 0.21 17.09
C LYS A 132 11.95 1.35 17.10
N SER A 133 12.08 2.07 16.00
CA SER A 133 13.11 3.10 15.89
C SER A 133 12.74 4.36 16.73
N HIS A 134 13.71 4.87 17.49
CA HIS A 134 13.64 6.17 18.17
C HIS A 134 13.50 7.34 17.18
N ILE A 135 13.79 7.07 15.89
CA ILE A 135 13.63 7.96 14.75
C ILE A 135 12.25 7.66 14.14
N LYS A 136 11.20 8.15 14.80
CA LYS A 136 9.86 8.08 14.21
C LYS A 136 9.78 9.17 13.14
N MET A 137 10.01 8.80 11.87
CA MET A 137 9.75 9.70 10.75
C MET A 137 8.24 9.96 10.73
N SER A 138 7.84 11.13 11.21
CA SER A 138 6.43 11.51 11.34
C SER A 138 5.75 11.70 9.98
N ASN A 139 6.54 11.93 8.91
CA ASN A 139 6.04 12.20 7.58
C ASN A 139 6.27 11.01 6.62
N PRO A 140 5.22 10.54 5.91
CA PRO A 140 5.34 9.38 5.00
C PRO A 140 6.15 9.73 3.76
N ILE A 141 6.03 10.99 3.32
CA ILE A 141 6.68 11.54 2.14
C ILE A 141 8.19 11.66 2.37
N ASP A 142 8.61 12.00 3.60
CA ASP A 142 10.03 12.01 3.95
C ASP A 142 10.60 10.59 3.89
N MET A 143 9.87 9.59 4.40
CA MET A 143 10.31 8.19 4.32
C MET A 143 10.49 7.74 2.87
N ILE A 144 9.50 7.97 2.00
CA ILE A 144 9.56 7.61 0.57
C ILE A 144 10.73 8.30 -0.13
N TYR A 145 10.93 9.60 0.11
CA TYR A 145 12.02 10.34 -0.51
C TYR A 145 13.40 9.76 -0.20
N HIS A 146 13.64 9.33 1.04
CA HIS A 146 14.92 8.73 1.43
C HIS A 146 15.05 7.26 1.01
N MET A 147 13.94 6.53 0.83
CA MET A 147 13.92 5.15 0.31
C MET A 147 14.24 5.08 -1.18
N GLN A 148 13.71 6.03 -1.96
CA GLN A 148 13.79 6.02 -3.42
C GLN A 148 15.19 5.99 -4.04
N PRO A 149 16.23 6.68 -3.53
CA PRO A 149 17.58 6.54 -4.09
C PRO A 149 18.14 5.11 -3.92
N TRP A 150 17.87 4.45 -2.80
CA TRP A 150 18.31 3.07 -2.56
C TRP A 150 17.55 2.07 -3.42
N MET A 151 16.26 2.31 -3.63
CA MET A 151 15.45 1.52 -4.56
C MET A 151 15.93 1.66 -6.01
N ALA A 152 16.22 2.90 -6.44
CA ALA A 152 16.77 3.18 -7.76
C ALA A 152 18.15 2.52 -7.95
N LEU A 153 19.03 2.63 -6.95
CA LEU A 153 20.35 2.00 -6.98
C LEU A 153 20.25 0.48 -7.12
N SER A 154 19.28 -0.14 -6.44
CA SER A 154 19.07 -1.58 -6.50
C SER A 154 18.47 -2.05 -7.82
N ILE A 155 17.52 -1.31 -8.40
CA ILE A 155 16.82 -1.74 -9.62
C ILE A 155 17.63 -1.47 -10.89
N PHE A 156 18.48 -0.44 -10.88
CA PHE A 156 19.32 -0.06 -12.01
C PHE A 156 20.12 -1.21 -12.66
N PRO A 157 20.87 -2.05 -11.90
CA PRO A 157 21.58 -3.18 -12.51
C PRO A 157 20.64 -4.19 -13.18
N PHE A 158 19.44 -4.42 -12.64
CA PHE A 158 18.46 -5.32 -13.25
C PHE A 158 17.92 -4.76 -14.58
N VAL A 159 17.63 -3.45 -14.63
CA VAL A 159 17.21 -2.79 -15.87
C VAL A 159 18.29 -2.89 -16.95
N VAL A 160 19.54 -2.61 -16.60
CA VAL A 160 20.67 -2.73 -17.53
C VAL A 160 20.87 -4.17 -18.00
N TRP A 161 20.71 -5.15 -17.10
CA TRP A 161 20.86 -6.56 -17.45
C TRP A 161 19.75 -7.06 -18.38
N ILE A 162 18.49 -6.82 -18.01
CA ILE A 162 17.32 -7.40 -18.68
C ILE A 162 17.00 -6.63 -19.96
N GLU A 163 16.91 -5.31 -19.87
CA GLU A 163 16.45 -4.45 -20.96
C GLU A 163 17.61 -3.77 -21.70
N GLY A 164 18.83 -3.76 -21.14
CA GLY A 164 19.96 -3.01 -21.70
C GLY A 164 20.38 -3.42 -23.10
N LEU A 165 20.37 -4.72 -23.42
CA LEU A 165 20.66 -5.19 -24.79
C LEU A 165 19.58 -4.74 -25.79
N SER A 166 18.31 -4.81 -25.39
CA SER A 166 17.18 -4.32 -26.18
C SER A 166 17.19 -2.81 -26.33
N LEU A 167 17.66 -2.07 -25.32
CA LEU A 167 17.84 -0.62 -25.36
C LEU A 167 19.00 -0.20 -26.26
N ILE A 168 20.14 -0.90 -26.25
CA ILE A 168 21.28 -0.58 -27.12
C ILE A 168 20.94 -0.83 -28.59
N SER A 169 20.23 -1.92 -28.88
CA SER A 169 19.73 -2.20 -30.23
C SER A 169 18.60 -1.23 -30.65
N SER A 170 17.70 -0.89 -29.73
CA SER A 170 16.63 0.10 -29.95
C SER A 170 17.11 1.56 -29.89
N CYS A 171 18.33 1.84 -29.44
CA CYS A 171 18.94 3.17 -29.56
C CYS A 171 19.20 3.54 -31.03
N GLN A 172 19.28 2.56 -31.95
CA GLN A 172 19.19 2.80 -33.39
C GLN A 172 17.77 3.24 -33.82
N VAL A 173 16.71 2.85 -33.07
CA VAL A 173 15.31 3.26 -33.27
C VAL A 173 15.04 4.66 -32.68
N PHE A 174 15.70 5.03 -31.57
CA PHE A 174 15.70 6.42 -31.06
C PHE A 174 16.40 7.42 -32.00
N ARG A 175 17.05 6.94 -33.06
CA ARG A 175 17.63 7.76 -34.13
C ARG A 175 16.62 8.15 -35.23
N ILE A 176 15.32 8.00 -34.99
CA ILE A 176 14.22 8.33 -35.91
C ILE A 176 13.16 9.13 -35.13
N SER A 177 13.19 10.47 -35.13
CA SER A 177 12.62 11.39 -36.14
C SER A 177 11.12 11.73 -36.01
N ASP A 178 10.38 11.27 -34.98
CA ASP A 178 8.99 11.72 -34.76
C ASP A 178 8.71 12.26 -33.34
N ARG A 179 8.48 13.57 -33.23
CA ARG A 179 8.13 14.25 -31.96
C ARG A 179 6.87 13.67 -31.31
N GLU A 180 5.91 13.21 -32.11
CA GLU A 180 4.64 12.68 -31.61
C GLU A 180 4.80 11.37 -30.84
N VAL A 181 5.65 10.47 -31.33
CA VAL A 181 5.95 9.19 -30.66
C VAL A 181 6.69 9.45 -29.35
N LEU A 182 7.67 10.37 -29.35
CA LEU A 182 8.39 10.74 -28.13
C LEU A 182 7.45 11.32 -27.05
N ILE A 183 6.53 12.21 -27.43
CA ILE A 183 5.55 12.80 -26.50
C ILE A 183 4.58 11.72 -25.98
N SER A 184 4.10 10.81 -26.83
CA SER A 184 3.19 9.72 -26.43
C SER A 184 3.87 8.74 -25.47
N VAL A 185 5.10 8.32 -25.75
CA VAL A 185 5.86 7.41 -24.87
C VAL A 185 6.20 8.11 -23.55
N THR A 186 6.71 9.34 -23.61
CA THR A 186 7.08 10.10 -22.40
C THR A 186 5.85 10.36 -21.52
N SER A 187 4.71 10.70 -22.10
CA SER A 187 3.47 10.93 -21.34
C SER A 187 2.94 9.65 -20.69
N LYS A 188 2.97 8.50 -21.38
CA LYS A 188 2.61 7.20 -20.79
C LYS A 188 3.53 6.81 -19.63
N VAL A 189 4.84 6.99 -19.79
CA VAL A 189 5.82 6.72 -18.73
C VAL A 189 5.61 7.65 -17.53
N LEU A 190 5.39 8.94 -17.79
CA LEU A 190 5.13 9.92 -16.73
C LEU A 190 3.83 9.62 -15.97
N LEU A 191 2.76 9.25 -16.70
CA LEU A 191 1.49 8.86 -16.10
C LEU A 191 1.63 7.59 -15.26
N GLY A 192 2.33 6.57 -15.77
CA GLY A 192 2.64 5.36 -15.02
C GLY A 192 3.46 5.64 -13.76
N ALA A 193 4.49 6.49 -13.86
CA ALA A 193 5.30 6.92 -12.72
C ALA A 193 4.48 7.70 -11.67
N PHE A 194 3.53 8.51 -12.11
CA PHE A 194 2.62 9.24 -11.21
C PHE A 194 1.67 8.29 -10.48
N ILE A 195 1.06 7.33 -11.19
CA ILE A 195 0.19 6.31 -10.60
C ILE A 195 0.97 5.44 -9.61
N ALA A 196 2.19 5.01 -9.97
CA ALA A 196 3.06 4.23 -9.09
C ALA A 196 3.43 5.01 -7.83
N PHE A 197 3.73 6.32 -7.95
CA PHE A 197 3.98 7.18 -6.80
C PHE A 197 2.76 7.31 -5.89
N LEU A 198 1.55 7.49 -6.45
CA LEU A 198 0.31 7.54 -5.67
C LEU A 198 0.03 6.22 -4.96
N MET A 199 0.27 5.08 -5.62
CA MET A 199 0.15 3.76 -5.02
C MET A 199 1.12 3.59 -3.83
N GLU A 200 2.40 3.93 -4.02
CA GLU A 200 3.42 3.84 -2.97
C GLU A 200 3.11 4.79 -1.79
N LEU A 201 2.66 6.02 -2.09
CA LEU A 201 2.22 6.99 -1.09
C LEU A 201 1.03 6.47 -0.30
N SER A 202 0.02 5.91 -0.97
CA SER A 202 -1.15 5.31 -0.33
C SER A 202 -0.74 4.15 0.58
N GLU A 203 0.14 3.27 0.11
CA GLU A 203 0.65 2.12 0.88
C GLU A 203 1.32 2.57 2.18
N VAL A 204 2.24 3.54 2.10
CA VAL A 204 2.92 4.08 3.28
C VAL A 204 1.95 4.84 4.19
N MET A 205 1.06 5.67 3.64
CA MET A 205 0.06 6.41 4.42
C MET A 205 -0.85 5.46 5.20
N VAL A 206 -1.32 4.38 4.56
CA VAL A 206 -2.13 3.36 5.24
C VAL A 206 -1.34 2.72 6.37
N VAL A 207 -0.06 2.37 6.17
CA VAL A 207 0.78 1.78 7.21
C VAL A 207 1.00 2.74 8.39
N MET A 208 1.12 4.04 8.13
CA MET A 208 1.37 5.04 9.19
C MET A 208 0.12 5.50 9.92
N TYR A 209 -0.97 5.77 9.21
CA TYR A 209 -2.18 6.39 9.78
C TYR A 209 -3.27 5.39 10.14
N THR A 210 -3.24 4.17 9.59
CA THR A 210 -4.23 3.15 9.93
C THR A 210 -3.66 2.07 10.84
N SER A 211 -4.56 1.26 11.39
CA SER A 211 -4.16 0.11 12.17
C SER A 211 -3.55 -0.97 11.27
N SER A 212 -2.64 -1.77 11.82
CA SER A 212 -2.10 -2.97 11.15
C SER A 212 -3.21 -3.93 10.69
N LEU A 213 -4.40 -3.84 11.30
CA LEU A 213 -5.59 -4.59 10.92
C LEU A 213 -6.21 -4.09 9.60
N THR A 214 -6.43 -2.78 9.45
CA THR A 214 -7.00 -2.20 8.23
C THR A 214 -6.17 -2.56 7.00
N LEU A 215 -4.84 -2.45 7.12
CA LEU A 215 -3.89 -2.85 6.08
C LEU A 215 -4.02 -4.33 5.71
N SER A 216 -4.19 -5.21 6.70
CA SER A 216 -4.28 -6.66 6.47
C SER A 216 -5.60 -7.03 5.77
N VAL A 217 -6.71 -6.36 6.11
CA VAL A 217 -8.02 -6.57 5.45
C VAL A 217 -8.01 -6.04 4.02
N ALA A 218 -7.50 -4.83 3.80
CA ALA A 218 -7.36 -4.25 2.47
C ALA A 218 -6.46 -5.10 1.54
N GLY A 219 -5.40 -5.70 2.10
CA GLY A 219 -4.55 -6.66 1.40
C GLY A 219 -5.32 -7.85 0.86
N ILE A 220 -6.18 -8.49 1.67
CA ILE A 220 -7.00 -9.63 1.22
C ILE A 220 -7.93 -9.22 0.07
N PHE A 221 -8.63 -8.09 0.22
CA PHE A 221 -9.53 -7.62 -0.84
C PHE A 221 -8.79 -7.35 -2.14
N LYS A 222 -7.60 -6.73 -2.06
CA LYS A 222 -6.72 -6.51 -3.21
C LYS A 222 -6.34 -7.84 -3.87
N GLU A 223 -5.93 -8.85 -3.09
CA GLU A 223 -5.54 -10.16 -3.62
C GLU A 223 -6.71 -10.87 -4.31
N ILE A 224 -7.89 -10.91 -3.69
CA ILE A 224 -9.09 -11.51 -4.28
C ILE A 224 -9.46 -10.81 -5.59
N PHE A 225 -9.46 -9.47 -5.60
CA PHE A 225 -9.76 -8.69 -6.79
C PHE A 225 -8.76 -8.97 -7.93
N MET A 226 -7.47 -9.02 -7.62
CA MET A 226 -6.42 -9.34 -8.60
C MET A 226 -6.60 -10.74 -9.19
N LEU A 227 -6.96 -11.74 -8.38
CA LEU A 227 -7.22 -13.11 -8.85
C LEU A 227 -8.45 -13.17 -9.77
N ILE A 228 -9.55 -12.50 -9.40
CA ILE A 228 -10.76 -12.44 -10.24
C ILE A 228 -10.44 -11.75 -11.57
N ALA A 229 -9.68 -10.65 -11.54
CA ALA A 229 -9.25 -9.94 -12.73
C ALA A 229 -8.34 -10.81 -13.61
N ALA A 230 -7.41 -11.56 -13.01
CA ALA A 230 -6.53 -12.48 -13.74
C ALA A 230 -7.32 -13.57 -14.48
N VAL A 231 -8.32 -14.19 -13.83
CA VAL A 231 -9.12 -15.23 -14.48
C VAL A 231 -10.06 -14.65 -15.55
N LYS A 232 -10.75 -13.53 -15.25
CA LYS A 232 -11.78 -12.98 -16.14
C LYS A 232 -11.21 -12.23 -17.34
N TRP A 233 -10.14 -11.46 -17.13
CA TRP A 233 -9.56 -10.60 -18.16
C TRP A 233 -8.41 -11.28 -18.90
N ASN A 234 -7.56 -12.01 -18.18
CA ASN A 234 -6.39 -12.67 -18.77
C ASN A 234 -6.71 -14.07 -19.32
N GLY A 235 -7.88 -14.63 -18.98
CA GLY A 235 -8.34 -15.91 -19.50
C GLY A 235 -7.55 -17.11 -18.96
N ASP A 236 -6.93 -16.99 -17.78
CA ASP A 236 -6.12 -18.04 -17.17
C ASP A 236 -6.94 -19.34 -17.01
N VAL A 237 -6.55 -20.39 -17.74
CA VAL A 237 -7.23 -21.70 -17.68
C VAL A 237 -6.84 -22.42 -16.40
N LEU A 238 -7.74 -22.44 -15.42
CA LEU A 238 -7.51 -23.10 -14.13
C LEU A 238 -8.11 -24.52 -14.12
N SER A 239 -7.27 -25.52 -13.84
CA SER A 239 -7.75 -26.88 -13.59
C SER A 239 -8.43 -26.98 -12.21
N PRO A 240 -9.28 -27.99 -11.95
CA PRO A 240 -9.92 -28.17 -10.66
C PRO A 240 -8.94 -28.24 -9.47
N ILE A 241 -7.73 -28.79 -9.68
CA ILE A 241 -6.70 -28.83 -8.63
C ILE A 241 -6.15 -27.44 -8.30
N ASN A 242 -6.06 -26.56 -9.31
CA ASN A 242 -5.61 -25.19 -9.13
C ASN A 242 -6.65 -24.39 -8.37
N ILE A 243 -7.94 -24.60 -8.68
CA ILE A 243 -9.05 -23.98 -7.93
C ILE A 243 -9.03 -24.44 -6.47
N LEU A 244 -8.80 -25.73 -6.22
CA LEU A 244 -8.65 -26.24 -4.85
C LEU A 244 -7.47 -25.59 -4.13
N GLY A 245 -6.31 -25.49 -4.78
CA GLY A 245 -5.13 -24.80 -4.25
C GLY A 245 -5.41 -23.33 -3.94
N LEU A 246 -6.17 -22.64 -4.81
CA LEU A 246 -6.60 -21.26 -4.64
C LEU A 246 -7.47 -21.09 -3.39
N VAL A 247 -8.47 -21.96 -3.19
CA VAL A 247 -9.35 -21.94 -2.01
C VAL A 247 -8.55 -22.19 -0.74
N VAL A 248 -7.66 -23.19 -0.73
CA VAL A 248 -6.79 -23.48 0.42
C VAL A 248 -5.91 -22.27 0.73
N CYS A 249 -5.22 -21.70 -0.27
CA CYS A 249 -4.35 -20.54 -0.07
C CYS A 249 -5.11 -19.34 0.51
N LEU A 250 -6.26 -18.98 -0.08
CA LEU A 250 -7.11 -17.89 0.41
C LEU A 250 -7.58 -18.11 1.84
N SER A 251 -7.98 -19.35 2.19
CA SER A 251 -8.38 -19.66 3.56
C SER A 251 -7.21 -19.49 4.56
N GLY A 252 -5.97 -19.71 4.13
CA GLY A 252 -4.75 -19.50 4.92
C GLY A 252 -4.49 -18.02 5.19
N ILE A 253 -4.65 -17.19 4.16
CA ILE A 253 -4.53 -15.73 4.27
C ILE A 253 -5.61 -15.17 5.20
N ILE A 254 -6.86 -15.63 5.06
CA ILE A 254 -7.96 -15.24 5.96
C ILE A 254 -7.66 -15.67 7.41
N SER A 255 -7.19 -16.90 7.59
CA SER A 255 -6.80 -17.43 8.91
C SER A 255 -5.67 -16.62 9.55
N HIS A 256 -4.69 -16.19 8.76
CA HIS A 256 -3.62 -15.29 9.21
C HIS A 256 -4.18 -13.97 9.75
N VAL A 257 -5.10 -13.34 9.02
CA VAL A 257 -5.71 -12.08 9.46
C VAL A 257 -6.54 -12.26 10.72
N ILE A 258 -7.32 -13.34 10.81
CA ILE A 258 -8.08 -13.67 12.03
C ILE A 258 -7.13 -13.89 13.22
N HIS A 259 -6.04 -14.61 13.03
CA HIS A 259 -5.03 -14.82 14.07
C HIS A 259 -4.41 -13.50 14.53
N LYS A 260 -4.05 -12.63 13.59
CA LYS A 260 -3.50 -11.30 13.89
C LYS A 260 -4.50 -10.42 14.67
N ILE A 261 -5.79 -10.46 14.31
CA ILE A 261 -6.86 -9.79 15.07
C ILE A 261 -6.91 -10.30 16.51
N LYS A 262 -6.94 -11.62 16.71
CA LYS A 262 -7.00 -12.23 18.04
C LYS A 262 -5.78 -11.87 18.88
N MET A 263 -4.58 -11.91 18.30
CA MET A 263 -3.34 -11.54 18.99
C MET A 263 -3.33 -10.07 19.44
N ILE A 264 -3.75 -9.14 18.57
CA ILE A 264 -3.83 -7.72 18.93
C ILE A 264 -4.82 -7.49 20.09
N ARG A 265 -5.99 -8.15 20.04
CA ARG A 265 -7.00 -8.06 21.11
C ARG A 265 -6.49 -8.62 22.44
N TYR A 266 -5.74 -9.73 22.40
CA TYR A 266 -5.21 -10.37 23.61
C TYR A 266 -4.07 -9.57 24.25
N HIS A 267 -3.16 -8.98 23.45
CA HIS A 267 -1.96 -8.34 23.97
C HIS A 267 -2.12 -6.86 24.35
N ASN A 268 -3.13 -6.16 23.82
CA ASN A 268 -3.37 -4.73 24.10
C ASN A 268 -4.87 -4.40 24.23
N PRO A 269 -5.56 -4.86 25.29
CA PRO A 269 -6.95 -4.48 25.55
C PRO A 269 -7.14 -2.96 25.62
N ASN A 270 -6.14 -2.22 26.12
CA ASN A 270 -6.17 -0.76 26.23
C ASN A 270 -6.06 -0.01 24.90
N ARG A 271 -5.44 -0.57 23.83
CA ARG A 271 -5.46 0.05 22.49
C ARG A 271 -6.82 -0.11 21.82
N VAL A 272 -7.51 -1.22 22.07
CA VAL A 272 -8.89 -1.42 21.60
C VAL A 272 -9.82 -0.43 22.31
N TYR A 273 -9.60 -0.19 23.61
CA TYR A 273 -10.34 0.82 24.37
C TYR A 273 -10.08 2.25 23.85
N LYS A 274 -8.82 2.63 23.60
CA LYS A 274 -8.46 3.94 23.02
C LYS A 274 -9.04 4.17 21.62
N MET A 275 -8.98 3.15 20.76
CA MET A 275 -9.50 3.23 19.39
C MET A 275 -11.05 3.22 19.36
N GLY A 276 -11.69 2.60 20.37
CA GLY A 276 -13.13 2.73 20.62
C GLY A 276 -13.50 4.11 21.14
N LEU A 277 -12.68 4.71 22.01
CA LEU A 277 -12.87 6.04 22.57
C LEU A 277 -12.72 7.14 21.51
N GLU A 278 -11.67 7.13 20.69
CA GLU A 278 -11.50 8.09 19.58
C GLU A 278 -12.62 7.98 18.53
N ARG A 279 -13.14 6.76 18.29
CA ARG A 279 -14.27 6.55 17.38
C ARG A 279 -15.60 7.05 18.00
N TYR A 280 -15.73 7.00 19.32
CA TYR A 280 -16.86 7.56 20.06
C TYR A 280 -16.83 9.09 20.05
N GLU A 281 -15.68 9.71 20.33
CA GLU A 281 -15.49 11.17 20.27
C GLU A 281 -15.70 11.73 18.87
N LEU A 282 -15.24 11.02 17.83
CA LEU A 282 -15.49 11.40 16.43
C LEU A 282 -17.00 11.30 16.10
N ASN A 283 -17.68 10.23 16.52
CA ASN A 283 -19.10 10.08 16.26
C ASN A 283 -19.95 11.11 17.03
N GLU A 284 -19.59 11.43 18.27
CA GLU A 284 -20.22 12.48 19.08
C GLU A 284 -20.03 13.87 18.46
N SER A 285 -18.83 14.17 17.96
CA SER A 285 -18.58 15.44 17.25
C SER A 285 -19.33 15.54 15.92
N LEU A 286 -19.54 14.42 15.20
CA LEU A 286 -20.39 14.38 14.00
C LEU A 286 -21.87 14.57 14.35
N VAL A 287 -22.39 13.90 15.40
CA VAL A 287 -23.77 14.07 15.87
C VAL A 287 -24.01 15.52 16.31
N ASN A 288 -23.11 16.11 17.09
CA ASN A 288 -23.20 17.52 17.50
C ASN A 288 -23.12 18.50 16.32
N ASN A 289 -22.37 18.17 15.27
CA ASN A 289 -22.32 18.99 14.05
C ASN A 289 -23.59 18.82 13.20
N ILE A 290 -24.18 17.63 13.15
CA ILE A 290 -25.46 17.37 12.48
C ILE A 290 -26.59 18.06 13.24
N GLU A 291 -26.59 18.01 14.58
CA GLU A 291 -27.59 18.65 15.43
C GLU A 291 -27.51 20.19 15.32
N ARG A 292 -26.29 20.75 15.27
CA ARG A 292 -26.09 22.16 14.90
C ARG A 292 -26.58 22.47 13.50
N PHE A 293 -26.33 21.60 12.52
CA PHE A 293 -26.79 21.78 11.15
C PHE A 293 -28.33 21.76 11.05
N SER A 294 -29.02 20.87 11.77
CA SER A 294 -30.48 20.84 11.85
C SER A 294 -31.07 22.05 12.57
N LEU A 295 -30.44 22.54 13.65
CA LEU A 295 -30.86 23.77 14.33
C LEU A 295 -30.65 25.03 13.47
N THR A 296 -29.66 25.01 12.56
CA THR A 296 -29.45 26.09 11.59
C THR A 296 -30.45 26.02 10.44
N SER A 297 -30.93 24.82 10.12
CA SER A 297 -31.94 24.59 9.07
C SER A 297 -33.35 25.02 9.49
N ASP A 298 -33.71 24.86 10.77
CA ASP A 298 -35.00 25.32 11.30
C ASP A 298 -35.03 26.86 11.49
N SER A 299 -33.87 27.52 11.60
CA SER A 299 -33.80 28.99 11.68
C SER A 299 -33.84 29.71 10.32
N ASP A 300 -33.69 29.01 9.20
CA ASP A 300 -33.71 29.59 7.85
C ASP A 300 -35.02 29.32 7.07
N SER A 301 -36.03 28.70 7.70
CA SER A 301 -37.36 28.47 7.10
C SER A 301 -38.52 29.29 7.66
N GLU A 302 -38.28 30.33 8.47
CA GLU A 302 -39.30 31.32 8.88
C GLU A 302 -38.95 32.76 8.49
N GLN A 303 -38.58 32.99 7.22
CA GLN A 303 -38.68 34.32 6.62
C GLN A 303 -39.60 34.30 5.40
N GLY A 304 -40.88 34.08 5.69
CA GLY A 304 -42.01 34.30 4.81
C GLY A 304 -43.03 35.21 5.48
N GLY A 305 -42.72 36.50 5.58
CA GLY A 305 -43.71 37.56 5.83
C GLY A 305 -43.73 38.17 7.23
N SER A 306 -42.92 39.21 7.46
CA SER A 306 -43.23 40.25 8.47
C SER A 306 -42.46 41.56 8.25
N ASP A 307 -42.15 41.92 6.99
CA ASP A 307 -41.56 43.24 6.67
C ASP A 307 -42.58 44.39 6.77
N SER A 308 -43.85 44.10 7.04
CA SER A 308 -44.90 45.11 7.25
C SER A 308 -44.92 45.70 8.66
N ASN A 309 -44.32 45.05 9.66
CA ASN A 309 -44.38 45.49 11.07
C ASN A 309 -43.25 46.45 11.47
N VAL A 310 -42.13 46.45 10.73
CA VAL A 310 -40.99 47.33 11.02
C VAL A 310 -41.22 48.74 10.45
N ILE A 311 -41.89 48.85 9.30
CA ILE A 311 -42.25 50.15 8.69
C ILE A 311 -43.37 50.84 9.48
N PHE A 312 -44.32 50.10 10.03
CA PHE A 312 -45.42 50.65 10.84
C PHE A 312 -44.92 51.29 12.17
N ASN A 313 -43.89 50.71 12.79
CA ASN A 313 -43.30 51.23 14.03
C ASN A 313 -42.45 52.50 13.85
N VAL A 314 -41.95 52.78 12.63
CA VAL A 314 -41.16 53.98 12.35
C VAL A 314 -42.06 55.19 12.05
N LEU A 315 -43.26 54.99 11.49
CA LEU A 315 -44.20 56.08 11.20
C LEU A 315 -44.91 56.64 12.44
N HIS A 316 -45.08 55.84 13.51
CA HIS A 316 -45.79 56.29 14.72
C HIS A 316 -44.88 56.99 15.77
N ARG A 317 -43.56 57.10 15.52
CA ARG A 317 -42.61 57.78 16.42
C ARG A 317 -42.44 59.28 16.09
N ARG A 318 -43.12 59.80 15.07
CA ARG A 318 -42.94 61.18 14.58
C ARG A 318 -44.06 62.17 14.95
N GLU A 319 -45.03 61.74 15.77
CA GLU A 319 -46.05 62.62 16.37
C GLU A 319 -45.98 62.67 17.91
N ARG A 320 -44.76 62.83 18.45
CA ARG A 320 -44.54 63.46 19.76
C ARG A 320 -43.28 64.31 19.73
#